data_AF-A6QKN7-F1
#
_entry.id   AF-A6QKN7-F1
#
_cell.length_a   1.000
_cell.length_b   1.000
_cell.length_c   1.000
_cell.angle_alpha   90.00
_cell.angle_beta   90.00
_cell.angle_gamma   90.00
#
_symmetry.space_group_name_H-M   'P 1'
#
loop_
_entity.id
_entity.type
_entity.pdbx_description
1 polymer ?
#
loop_
_entity_poly.entity_id
_entity_poly.type
_entity_poly.pdbx_seq_one_letter_code
_entity_poly.pdbx_strand_id
1 'polypeptide(L)'
;MIGHLDVVPAGTGWNYHPYKGFIANEKIYGRVAQDNKGPTIAAYFALKILKELKLPLSKKIKLILGVDEETGFRCMKHYFTKLPEVPVSGFVPDSRFPAVYCEKGLCDFSLQGVVLDDRIISIKSGKATNVVPDLAQAVLKFDPNYSDLFHNFVKTNSIKATLEPQGYLLKLEVHGVSAHGSTPETEKNALYDLMKVLKALGITNTLVDFLDQYLVDSLDGKKIRH
;
A
#
# COMPACT_ATOMS: atom_id res chain seq x y z
N MET A 1 8.11 21.60 -12.37
CA MET A 1 7.66 20.91 -11.15
C MET A 1 6.55 19.97 -11.54
N ILE A 2 6.59 18.75 -11.02
CA ILE A 2 5.55 17.74 -11.27
C ILE A 2 5.02 17.33 -9.90
N GLY A 3 3.72 17.34 -9.72
CA GLY A 3 3.06 16.71 -8.58
C GLY A 3 1.88 15.89 -9.07
N HIS A 4 1.24 15.14 -8.19
CA HIS A 4 0.08 14.33 -8.56
C HIS A 4 -1.14 14.59 -7.66
N LEU A 5 -2.32 14.29 -8.20
CA LEU A 5 -3.63 14.59 -7.60
C LEU A 5 -4.46 13.33 -7.31
N ASP A 6 -4.10 12.21 -7.93
CA ASP A 6 -4.60 10.89 -7.59
C ASP A 6 -4.07 10.44 -6.23
N VAL A 7 -4.72 9.42 -5.69
CA VAL A 7 -4.54 8.99 -4.30
C VAL A 7 -4.74 7.50 -4.22
N VAL A 8 -3.96 6.83 -3.38
CA VAL A 8 -4.30 5.45 -2.97
C VAL A 8 -5.61 5.41 -2.14
N PRO A 9 -6.42 4.34 -2.21
CA PRO A 9 -7.67 4.24 -1.44
C PRO A 9 -7.44 4.27 0.08
N ALA A 10 -8.25 5.00 0.84
CA ALA A 10 -8.12 5.02 2.29
C ALA A 10 -8.30 3.62 2.92
N GLY A 11 -7.37 3.26 3.81
CA GLY A 11 -7.47 2.06 4.66
C GLY A 11 -8.52 2.21 5.77
N THR A 12 -8.52 1.25 6.69
CA THR A 12 -9.37 1.29 7.89
C THR A 12 -8.67 2.02 9.05
N GLY A 13 -9.38 2.32 10.15
CA GLY A 13 -8.75 2.83 11.39
C GLY A 13 -8.46 4.34 11.45
N TRP A 14 -9.09 5.16 10.60
CA TRP A 14 -8.92 6.61 10.62
C TRP A 14 -9.63 7.26 11.82
N ASN A 15 -8.91 8.10 12.59
CA ASN A 15 -9.49 8.93 13.65
C ASN A 15 -10.31 10.12 13.10
N TYR A 16 -9.95 10.59 11.89
CA TYR A 16 -10.61 11.70 11.20
C TYR A 16 -10.99 11.27 9.79
N HIS A 17 -12.08 11.80 9.24
CA HIS A 17 -12.54 11.40 7.92
C HIS A 17 -11.47 11.67 6.83
N PRO A 18 -10.99 10.65 6.09
CA PRO A 18 -9.79 10.74 5.25
C PRO A 18 -9.90 11.77 4.11
N TYR A 19 -11.12 12.06 3.65
CA TYR A 19 -11.37 12.96 2.51
C TYR A 19 -11.97 14.32 2.87
N LYS A 20 -12.03 14.69 4.16
CA LYS A 20 -12.62 15.99 4.56
C LYS A 20 -11.58 17.06 4.88
N GLY A 21 -10.33 16.68 5.13
CA GLY A 21 -9.30 17.60 5.62
C GLY A 21 -9.64 18.09 7.03
N PHE A 22 -8.84 17.69 8.01
CA PHE A 22 -9.07 18.08 9.40
C PHE A 22 -7.79 18.66 10.00
N ILE A 23 -7.89 19.77 10.72
CA ILE A 23 -6.74 20.38 11.38
C ILE A 23 -6.85 20.09 12.89
N ALA A 24 -5.84 19.42 13.43
CA ALA A 24 -5.73 19.15 14.87
C ALA A 24 -4.26 19.11 15.28
N ASN A 25 -3.95 19.62 16.48
CA ASN A 25 -2.59 19.58 17.05
C ASN A 25 -1.53 20.09 16.05
N GLU A 26 -1.83 21.22 15.39
CA GLU A 26 -0.97 21.85 14.36
C GLU A 26 -0.65 20.98 13.13
N LYS A 27 -1.40 19.89 12.95
CA LYS A 27 -1.26 18.97 11.82
C LYS A 27 -2.52 18.97 10.97
N ILE A 28 -2.33 18.73 9.68
CA ILE A 28 -3.41 18.49 8.72
C ILE A 28 -3.56 16.97 8.55
N TYR A 29 -4.75 16.46 8.86
CA TYR A 29 -5.14 15.07 8.66
C TYR A 29 -6.00 14.95 7.41
N GLY A 30 -5.59 14.04 6.53
CA GLY A 30 -6.30 13.67 5.33
C GLY A 30 -5.43 12.73 4.51
N ARG A 31 -6.06 11.91 3.68
CA ARG A 31 -5.35 10.93 2.84
C ARG A 31 -4.24 11.57 2.00
N VAL A 32 -4.49 12.81 1.57
CA VAL A 32 -3.69 13.57 0.62
C VAL A 32 -2.82 14.66 1.26
N ALA A 33 -2.80 14.72 2.59
CA ALA A 33 -2.14 15.80 3.31
C ALA A 33 -0.62 15.77 3.11
N GLN A 34 -0.02 14.58 3.06
CA GLN A 34 1.42 14.42 2.82
C GLN A 34 1.72 14.01 1.38
N ASP A 35 0.91 13.12 0.81
CA ASP A 35 1.14 12.49 -0.48
C ASP A 35 -0.11 12.65 -1.39
N ASN A 36 -0.10 13.48 -2.43
CA ASN A 36 0.87 14.55 -2.71
C ASN A 36 0.22 15.95 -2.78
N LYS A 37 -1.04 16.09 -2.37
CA LYS A 37 -1.75 17.39 -2.49
C LYS A 37 -1.16 18.46 -1.59
N GLY A 38 -0.74 18.13 -0.36
CA GLY A 38 -0.11 19.09 0.53
C GLY A 38 1.15 19.71 -0.08
N PRO A 39 2.17 18.90 -0.44
CA PRO A 39 3.37 19.41 -1.10
C PRO A 39 3.11 20.09 -2.46
N THR A 40 2.18 19.57 -3.26
CA THR A 40 1.76 20.20 -4.53
C THR A 40 1.18 21.60 -4.30
N ILE A 41 0.38 21.77 -3.25
CA ILE A 41 -0.18 23.08 -2.89
C ILE A 41 0.91 24.02 -2.35
N ALA A 42 1.84 23.53 -1.53
CA ALA A 42 2.98 24.33 -1.08
C ALA A 42 3.81 24.85 -2.27
N ALA A 43 4.09 23.98 -3.23
CA ALA A 43 4.72 24.32 -4.50
C ALA A 43 3.93 25.38 -5.29
N TYR A 44 2.62 25.20 -5.43
CA TYR A 44 1.74 26.15 -6.10
C TYR A 44 1.79 27.54 -5.45
N PHE A 45 1.72 27.61 -4.11
CA PHE A 45 1.80 28.87 -3.38
C PHE A 45 3.15 29.56 -3.55
N ALA A 46 4.26 28.81 -3.57
CA ALA A 46 5.57 29.38 -3.88
C ALA A 46 5.58 30.06 -5.27
N LEU A 47 5.04 29.38 -6.29
CA LEU A 47 4.93 29.95 -7.64
C LEU A 47 3.99 31.16 -7.69
N LYS A 48 2.89 31.13 -6.94
CA LYS A 48 1.95 32.25 -6.81
C LYS A 48 2.63 33.47 -6.20
N ILE A 49 3.39 33.30 -5.12
CA ILE A 49 4.15 34.38 -4.46
C ILE A 49 5.16 35.00 -5.44
N LEU A 50 5.93 34.19 -6.17
CA LEU A 50 6.87 34.69 -7.19
C LEU A 50 6.15 35.53 -8.27
N LYS A 51 4.97 35.10 -8.69
CA LYS A 51 4.13 35.81 -9.67
C LYS A 51 3.59 37.13 -9.13
N GLU A 52 3.10 37.14 -7.89
CA GLU A 52 2.55 38.35 -7.24
C GLU A 52 3.63 39.39 -6.96
N LEU A 53 4.82 38.96 -6.57
CA LEU A 53 6.00 39.82 -6.38
C LEU A 53 6.60 40.34 -7.70
N LYS A 54 6.10 39.86 -8.86
CA LYS A 54 6.59 40.21 -10.22
C LYS A 54 8.11 40.05 -10.36
N LEU A 55 8.68 39.04 -9.71
CA LEU A 55 10.12 38.81 -9.78
C LEU A 55 10.55 38.43 -11.19
N PRO A 56 11.70 38.92 -11.68
CA PRO A 56 12.19 38.55 -13.00
C PRO A 56 12.55 37.06 -13.02
N LEU A 57 11.95 36.32 -13.96
CA LEU A 57 12.22 34.90 -14.16
C LEU A 57 13.13 34.70 -15.37
N SER A 58 14.27 34.06 -15.18
CA SER A 58 15.19 33.71 -16.27
C SER A 58 14.76 32.47 -17.06
N LYS A 59 13.77 31.71 -16.55
CA LYS A 59 13.26 30.48 -17.14
C LYS A 59 11.74 30.41 -17.05
N LYS A 60 11.12 29.80 -18.06
CA LYS A 60 9.70 29.43 -18.03
C LYS A 60 9.49 28.32 -17.00
N ILE A 61 8.53 28.52 -16.10
CA ILE A 61 8.15 27.51 -15.10
C ILE A 61 6.90 26.78 -15.59
N LYS A 62 6.94 25.44 -15.54
CA LYS A 62 5.78 24.57 -15.75
C LYS A 62 5.43 23.87 -14.43
N LEU A 63 4.17 23.99 -14.01
CA LEU A 63 3.57 23.14 -12.99
C LEU A 63 2.73 22.09 -13.72
N ILE A 64 3.11 20.83 -13.61
CA ILE A 64 2.42 19.69 -14.24
C ILE A 64 1.75 18.90 -13.11
N LEU A 65 0.46 18.61 -13.26
CA LEU A 65 -0.34 17.90 -12.27
C LEU A 65 -0.80 16.57 -12.89
N GLY A 66 -0.21 15.48 -12.41
CA GLY A 66 -0.58 14.11 -12.76
C GLY A 66 -1.86 13.67 -12.04
N VAL A 67 -2.50 12.61 -12.56
CA VAL A 67 -3.74 12.03 -12.03
C VAL A 67 -3.70 10.49 -12.06
N ASP A 68 -2.50 9.93 -12.15
CA ASP A 68 -2.28 8.49 -12.31
C ASP A 68 -0.86 8.06 -11.90
N GLU A 69 -0.24 8.79 -10.97
CA GLU A 69 1.11 8.50 -10.47
C GLU A 69 1.11 7.16 -9.70
N GLU A 70 0.12 6.98 -8.82
CA GLU A 70 0.04 5.92 -7.80
C GLU A 70 -0.25 4.53 -8.38
N THR A 71 -0.41 4.42 -9.70
CA THR A 71 -0.72 3.15 -10.37
C THR A 71 0.13 2.85 -11.59
N GLY A 72 0.46 3.84 -12.44
CA GLY A 72 1.13 3.51 -13.70
C GLY A 72 1.57 4.66 -14.60
N PHE A 73 1.51 5.91 -14.13
CA PHE A 73 2.00 7.11 -14.82
C PHE A 73 1.42 7.34 -16.23
N ARG A 74 0.23 6.81 -16.54
CA ARG A 74 -0.37 6.96 -17.88
C ARG A 74 -0.65 8.43 -18.20
N CYS A 75 -0.93 9.23 -17.17
CA CYS A 75 -1.10 10.68 -17.28
C CYS A 75 0.13 11.39 -17.83
N MET A 76 1.34 11.00 -17.39
CA MET A 76 2.59 11.62 -17.85
C MET A 76 2.93 11.21 -19.27
N LYS A 77 2.73 9.92 -19.60
CA LYS A 77 2.86 9.44 -20.98
C LYS A 77 1.94 10.22 -21.91
N HIS A 78 0.67 10.38 -21.54
CA HIS A 78 -0.29 11.17 -22.30
C HIS A 78 0.14 12.64 -22.43
N TYR A 79 0.54 13.29 -21.33
CA TYR A 79 0.97 14.69 -21.32
C TYR A 79 2.06 14.95 -22.35
N PHE A 80 3.12 14.14 -22.37
CA PHE A 80 4.23 14.33 -23.31
C PHE A 80 3.91 13.96 -24.76
N THR A 81 2.86 13.16 -25.02
CA THR A 81 2.35 12.99 -26.40
C THR A 81 1.66 14.24 -26.95
N LYS A 82 1.05 15.07 -26.08
CA LYS A 82 0.35 16.30 -26.45
C LYS A 82 1.23 17.54 -26.39
N LEU A 83 2.13 17.57 -25.41
CA LEU A 83 3.08 18.65 -25.15
C LEU A 83 4.50 18.06 -25.10
N PRO A 84 5.15 17.86 -26.26
CA PRO A 84 6.44 17.16 -26.35
C PRO A 84 7.62 17.96 -25.79
N GLU A 85 7.43 19.24 -25.44
CA GLU A 85 8.46 20.08 -24.85
C GLU A 85 8.80 19.60 -23.42
N VAL A 86 9.86 18.80 -23.31
CA VAL A 86 10.42 18.30 -22.05
C VAL A 86 11.12 19.45 -21.29
N PRO A 87 10.82 19.67 -20.00
CA PRO A 87 11.53 20.64 -19.19
C PRO A 87 13.03 20.34 -19.11
N VAL A 88 13.87 21.37 -19.25
CA VAL A 88 15.35 21.25 -19.13
C VAL A 88 15.81 20.83 -17.72
N SER A 89 14.97 21.03 -16.72
CA SER A 89 15.20 20.64 -15.33
C SER A 89 13.86 20.59 -14.61
N GLY A 90 13.73 19.71 -13.61
CA GLY A 90 12.55 19.61 -12.79
C GLY A 90 12.86 18.97 -11.45
N PHE A 91 11.92 19.12 -10.52
CA PHE A 91 11.86 18.34 -9.30
C PHE A 91 10.40 18.00 -9.03
N VAL A 92 10.22 16.92 -8.26
CA VAL A 92 8.92 16.44 -7.78
C VAL A 92 8.89 16.73 -6.27
N PRO A 93 7.97 17.57 -5.76
CA PRO A 93 7.85 17.83 -4.34
C PRO A 93 7.10 16.67 -3.68
N ASP A 94 7.50 15.44 -3.91
CA ASP A 94 6.77 14.24 -3.47
C ASP A 94 7.65 13.27 -2.70
N SER A 95 8.63 13.85 -2.01
CA SER A 95 9.54 13.09 -1.18
C SER A 95 9.97 13.91 0.02
N ARG A 96 10.78 13.29 0.86
CA ARG A 96 11.32 13.90 2.06
C ARG A 96 12.43 14.90 1.76
N PHE A 97 12.72 15.75 2.75
CA PHE A 97 13.92 16.57 2.79
C PHE A 97 14.99 15.90 3.68
N PRO A 98 16.29 16.03 3.36
CA PRO A 98 16.87 16.74 2.21
C PRO A 98 16.59 16.03 0.87
N ALA A 99 16.86 16.72 -0.25
CA ALA A 99 16.45 16.30 -1.58
C ALA A 99 16.84 14.86 -1.93
N VAL A 100 15.85 14.08 -2.38
CA VAL A 100 16.07 12.75 -2.98
C VAL A 100 16.48 12.94 -4.43
N TYR A 101 17.70 12.51 -4.77
CA TYR A 101 18.27 12.67 -6.11
C TYR A 101 18.20 11.39 -6.96
N CYS A 102 17.91 10.23 -6.34
CA CYS A 102 17.76 8.94 -6.98
C CYS A 102 16.67 8.11 -6.29
N GLU A 103 15.93 7.33 -7.08
CA GLU A 103 14.96 6.35 -6.61
C GLU A 103 15.40 4.93 -7.02
N LYS A 104 14.93 3.91 -6.28
CA LYS A 104 15.15 2.52 -6.66
C LYS A 104 14.24 2.18 -7.85
N GLY A 105 14.67 1.27 -8.71
CA GLY A 105 13.78 0.73 -9.74
C GLY A 105 12.61 -0.02 -9.12
N LEU A 106 11.41 0.20 -9.65
CA LEU A 106 10.18 -0.52 -9.29
C LEU A 106 9.98 -1.71 -10.23
N CYS A 107 9.55 -2.84 -9.67
CA CYS A 107 9.26 -4.05 -10.43
C CYS A 107 8.07 -4.77 -9.80
N ASP A 108 7.00 -4.90 -10.58
CA ASP A 108 5.80 -5.63 -10.22
C ASP A 108 5.68 -6.88 -11.08
N PHE A 109 5.39 -8.03 -10.46
CA PHE A 109 5.14 -9.28 -11.17
C PHE A 109 3.92 -9.99 -10.58
N SER A 110 3.22 -10.75 -11.42
CA SER A 110 2.05 -11.54 -11.02
C SER A 110 2.37 -13.01 -11.16
N LEU A 111 2.15 -13.76 -10.08
CA LEU A 111 2.27 -15.22 -10.08
C LEU A 111 0.87 -15.83 -10.16
N GLN A 112 0.71 -16.82 -11.03
CA GLN A 112 -0.52 -17.59 -11.19
C GLN A 112 -0.19 -19.08 -11.15
N GLY A 113 -1.05 -19.85 -10.49
CA GLY A 113 -0.86 -21.28 -10.34
C GLY A 113 -2.14 -21.96 -9.93
N VAL A 114 -2.12 -23.30 -9.95
CA VAL A 114 -3.23 -24.13 -9.51
C VAL A 114 -2.96 -24.61 -8.09
N VAL A 115 -3.93 -24.41 -7.20
CA VAL A 115 -3.88 -24.91 -5.83
C VAL A 115 -4.91 -26.03 -5.72
N LEU A 116 -4.44 -27.26 -5.53
CA LEU A 116 -5.30 -28.40 -5.29
C LEU A 116 -5.50 -28.55 -3.77
N ASP A 117 -6.39 -27.73 -3.23
CA ASP A 117 -6.81 -27.80 -1.83
C ASP A 117 -8.29 -27.42 -1.76
N ASP A 118 -9.11 -28.28 -1.18
CA ASP A 118 -10.54 -28.04 -1.04
C ASP A 118 -10.90 -27.44 0.33
N ARG A 119 -9.95 -27.34 1.27
CA ARG A 119 -10.12 -26.71 2.59
C ARG A 119 -10.14 -25.20 2.50
N ILE A 120 -9.44 -24.61 1.53
CA ILE A 120 -9.43 -23.16 1.27
C ILE A 120 -10.35 -22.86 0.08
N ILE A 121 -11.48 -22.20 0.33
CA ILE A 121 -12.42 -21.79 -0.71
C ILE A 121 -11.96 -20.51 -1.39
N SER A 122 -11.47 -19.53 -0.61
CA SER A 122 -10.92 -18.28 -1.15
C SER A 122 -10.01 -17.58 -0.16
N ILE A 123 -9.08 -16.79 -0.69
CA ILE A 123 -8.25 -15.85 0.08
C ILE A 123 -8.28 -14.50 -0.63
N LYS A 124 -8.44 -13.42 0.13
CA LYS A 124 -8.36 -12.05 -0.38
C LYS A 124 -7.57 -11.17 0.58
N SER A 125 -6.56 -10.48 0.08
CA SER A 125 -5.77 -9.52 0.85
C SER A 125 -5.16 -8.45 -0.07
N GLY A 126 -4.97 -7.25 0.46
CA GLY A 126 -4.41 -6.11 -0.26
C GLY A 126 -5.45 -5.32 -1.06
N LYS A 127 -5.13 -4.04 -1.28
CA LYS A 127 -5.96 -3.08 -2.04
C LYS A 127 -5.20 -2.38 -3.16
N ALA A 128 -3.89 -2.24 -3.03
CA ALA A 128 -2.97 -1.64 -3.99
C ALA A 128 -1.61 -2.35 -3.87
N THR A 129 -0.81 -2.34 -4.95
CA THR A 129 0.51 -3.00 -4.99
C THR A 129 1.54 -2.30 -4.12
N ASN A 130 1.44 -0.97 -4.00
CA ASN A 130 2.34 -0.11 -3.22
C ASN A 130 1.90 0.07 -1.76
N VAL A 131 0.98 -0.75 -1.23
CA VAL A 131 0.48 -0.63 0.14
C VAL A 131 0.53 -1.98 0.85
N VAL A 132 1.12 -2.00 2.04
CA VAL A 132 1.11 -3.19 2.92
C VAL A 132 -0.35 -3.50 3.32
N PRO A 133 -0.84 -4.74 3.12
CA PRO A 133 -2.20 -5.12 3.45
C PRO A 133 -2.53 -4.97 4.95
N ASP A 134 -3.57 -4.20 5.26
CA ASP A 134 -4.13 -4.05 6.62
C ASP A 134 -5.16 -5.14 6.96
N LEU A 135 -5.65 -5.86 5.95
CA LEU A 135 -6.68 -6.87 6.09
C LEU A 135 -6.37 -8.08 5.18
N ALA A 136 -6.54 -9.27 5.74
CA ALA A 136 -6.53 -10.51 4.98
C ALA A 136 -7.72 -11.38 5.42
N GLN A 137 -8.45 -11.92 4.45
CA GLN A 137 -9.65 -12.73 4.67
C GLN A 137 -9.48 -14.06 3.95
N ALA A 138 -9.82 -15.15 4.64
CA ALA A 138 -9.92 -16.48 4.06
C ALA A 138 -11.29 -17.11 4.37
N VAL A 139 -11.82 -17.85 3.40
CA VAL A 139 -13.01 -18.68 3.59
C VAL A 139 -12.56 -20.14 3.55
N LEU A 140 -12.81 -20.85 4.63
CA LEU A 140 -12.37 -22.23 4.84
C LEU A 140 -13.56 -23.18 4.94
N LYS A 141 -13.37 -24.45 4.59
CA LYS A 141 -14.31 -25.50 4.99
C LYS A 141 -14.29 -25.65 6.51
N PHE A 142 -15.45 -25.97 7.07
CA PHE A 142 -15.55 -26.25 8.50
C PHE A 142 -14.72 -27.48 8.89
N ASP A 143 -13.91 -27.34 9.93
CA ASP A 143 -13.25 -28.44 10.63
C ASP A 143 -13.40 -28.19 12.15
N PRO A 144 -13.87 -29.18 12.92
CA PRO A 144 -14.09 -29.00 14.36
C PRO A 144 -12.80 -28.68 15.14
N ASN A 145 -11.63 -29.07 14.63
CA ASN A 145 -10.34 -28.84 15.31
C ASN A 145 -9.84 -27.40 15.15
N TYR A 146 -10.35 -26.64 14.18
CA TYR A 146 -9.80 -25.31 13.87
C TYR A 146 -10.01 -24.30 14.98
N SER A 147 -11.13 -24.37 15.71
CA SER A 147 -11.44 -23.40 16.76
C SER A 147 -10.38 -23.41 17.87
N ASP A 148 -10.02 -24.58 18.38
CA ASP A 148 -9.05 -24.71 19.47
C ASP A 148 -7.63 -24.36 19.02
N LEU A 149 -7.22 -24.82 17.83
CA LEU A 149 -5.93 -24.49 17.23
C LEU A 149 -5.81 -22.97 16.99
N PHE A 150 -6.87 -22.35 16.46
CA PHE A 150 -6.94 -20.92 16.22
C PHE A 150 -6.77 -20.12 17.52
N HIS A 151 -7.58 -20.40 18.54
CA HIS A 151 -7.55 -19.65 19.79
C HIS A 151 -6.19 -19.78 20.51
N ASN A 152 -5.61 -20.98 20.50
CA ASN A 152 -4.29 -21.22 21.08
C ASN A 152 -3.18 -20.46 20.33
N PHE A 153 -3.21 -20.47 19.00
CA PHE A 153 -2.18 -19.82 18.19
C PHE A 153 -2.26 -18.29 18.24
N VAL A 154 -3.46 -17.73 18.06
CA VAL A 154 -3.69 -16.28 18.03
C VAL A 154 -3.35 -15.64 19.37
N LYS A 155 -3.71 -16.29 20.48
CA LYS A 155 -3.39 -15.81 21.83
C LYS A 155 -1.88 -15.84 22.10
N THR A 156 -1.21 -16.93 21.74
CA THR A 156 0.25 -17.10 21.95
C THR A 156 1.06 -16.08 21.14
N ASN A 157 0.62 -15.79 19.91
CA ASN A 157 1.37 -14.92 18.98
C ASN A 157 0.87 -13.47 18.96
N SER A 158 -0.13 -13.12 19.78
CA SER A 158 -0.73 -11.77 19.83
C SER A 158 -1.14 -11.22 18.46
N ILE A 159 -1.75 -12.08 17.63
CA ILE A 159 -2.29 -11.72 16.32
C ILE A 159 -3.71 -11.18 16.51
N LYS A 160 -4.09 -10.14 15.74
CA LYS A 160 -5.48 -9.66 15.73
C LYS A 160 -6.25 -10.41 14.65
N ALA A 161 -6.98 -11.45 15.05
CA ALA A 161 -7.74 -12.27 14.11
C ALA A 161 -9.10 -12.69 14.69
N THR A 162 -10.06 -12.96 13.81
CA THR A 162 -11.36 -13.57 14.15
C THR A 162 -11.61 -14.80 13.28
N LEU A 163 -12.31 -15.79 13.83
CA LEU A 163 -12.76 -16.97 13.12
C LEU A 163 -14.25 -17.15 13.41
N GLU A 164 -15.08 -16.94 12.39
CA GLU A 164 -16.53 -16.93 12.53
C GLU A 164 -17.19 -17.99 11.63
N PRO A 165 -18.15 -18.78 12.15
CA PRO A 165 -18.90 -19.71 11.31
C PRO A 165 -19.85 -18.99 10.36
N GLN A 166 -19.90 -19.46 9.11
CA GLN A 166 -20.80 -19.01 8.05
C GLN A 166 -21.42 -20.24 7.36
N GLY A 167 -22.47 -20.80 7.98
CA GLY A 167 -23.08 -22.05 7.51
C GLY A 167 -22.11 -23.22 7.62
N TYR A 168 -21.79 -23.87 6.51
CA TYR A 168 -20.81 -24.98 6.44
C TYR A 168 -19.35 -24.50 6.21
N LEU A 169 -19.13 -23.19 6.27
CA LEU A 169 -17.83 -22.56 6.06
C LEU A 169 -17.39 -21.80 7.32
N LEU A 170 -16.12 -21.46 7.37
CA LEU A 170 -15.52 -20.61 8.38
C LEU A 170 -14.93 -19.38 7.68
N LYS A 171 -15.22 -18.18 8.20
CA LYS A 171 -14.61 -16.94 7.77
C LYS A 171 -13.50 -16.58 8.75
N LEU A 172 -12.26 -16.61 8.26
CA LEU A 172 -11.06 -16.18 8.97
C LEU A 172 -10.71 -14.76 8.52
N GLU A 173 -10.61 -13.83 9.47
CA GLU A 173 -10.22 -12.45 9.22
C GLU A 173 -9.00 -12.09 10.08
N VAL A 174 -7.96 -11.53 9.46
CA VAL A 174 -6.72 -11.13 10.12
C VAL A 174 -6.47 -9.65 9.85
N HIS A 175 -6.19 -8.90 10.91
CA HIS A 175 -5.95 -7.46 10.88
C HIS A 175 -4.47 -7.14 11.13
N GLY A 176 -3.88 -6.42 10.17
CA GLY A 176 -2.55 -5.86 10.25
C GLY A 176 -2.57 -4.34 10.43
N VAL A 177 -1.49 -3.69 10.01
CA VAL A 177 -1.39 -2.23 9.94
C VAL A 177 -0.84 -1.84 8.57
N SER A 178 -1.50 -0.87 7.93
CA SER A 178 -1.11 -0.42 6.59
C SER A 178 0.15 0.45 6.63
N ALA A 179 1.06 0.23 5.70
CA ALA A 179 2.25 1.04 5.47
C ALA A 179 2.49 1.23 3.97
N HIS A 180 3.36 2.19 3.62
CA HIS A 180 3.85 2.35 2.26
C HIS A 180 4.73 1.15 1.87
N GLY A 181 4.59 0.66 0.65
CA GLY A 181 5.30 -0.53 0.15
C GLY A 181 6.82 -0.39 0.12
N SER A 182 7.35 0.84 0.20
CA SER A 182 8.80 1.09 0.30
C SER A 182 9.36 0.97 1.72
N THR A 183 8.50 0.91 2.75
CA THR A 183 8.88 0.75 4.16
C THR A 183 8.04 -0.34 4.84
N PRO A 184 8.01 -1.57 4.29
CA PRO A 184 7.15 -2.64 4.80
C PRO A 184 7.56 -3.13 6.20
N GLU A 185 8.76 -2.80 6.67
CA GLU A 185 9.30 -3.17 7.97
C GLU A 185 8.66 -2.43 9.15
N THR A 186 7.97 -1.32 8.89
CA THR A 186 7.43 -0.48 9.96
C THR A 186 6.15 -1.04 10.56
N GLU A 187 5.46 -1.94 9.86
CA GLU A 187 4.11 -2.37 10.21
C GLU A 187 3.85 -3.87 9.97
N LYS A 188 2.71 -4.36 10.47
CA LYS A 188 2.32 -5.77 10.39
C LYS A 188 1.52 -6.08 9.13
N ASN A 189 2.06 -6.95 8.27
CA ASN A 189 1.38 -7.41 7.06
C ASN A 189 0.33 -8.49 7.38
N ALA A 190 -0.95 -8.16 7.16
CA ALA A 190 -2.06 -9.07 7.45
C ALA A 190 -2.01 -10.40 6.68
N LEU A 191 -1.47 -10.40 5.46
CA LEU A 191 -1.34 -11.61 4.65
C LEU A 191 -0.33 -12.59 5.25
N TYR A 192 0.76 -12.07 5.82
CA TYR A 192 1.79 -12.92 6.44
C TYR A 192 1.26 -13.60 7.70
N ASP A 193 0.56 -12.85 8.54
CA ASP A 193 -0.09 -13.42 9.72
C ASP A 193 -1.20 -14.41 9.35
N LEU A 194 -1.94 -14.17 8.26
CA LEU A 194 -2.89 -15.15 7.73
C LEU A 194 -2.22 -16.47 7.35
N MET A 195 -1.09 -16.44 6.64
CA MET A 195 -0.36 -17.67 6.29
C MET A 195 0.10 -18.44 7.54
N LYS A 196 0.61 -17.73 8.56
CA LYS A 196 1.01 -18.32 9.84
C LYS A 196 -0.17 -18.99 10.54
N VAL A 197 -1.35 -18.35 10.56
CA VAL A 197 -2.57 -18.94 11.13
C VAL A 197 -2.98 -20.18 10.35
N LEU A 198 -3.02 -20.14 9.00
CA LEU A 198 -3.40 -21.30 8.18
C LEU A 198 -2.49 -22.51 8.45
N LYS A 199 -1.17 -22.30 8.57
CA LYS A 199 -0.24 -23.36 8.95
C LYS A 199 -0.52 -23.92 10.35
N ALA A 200 -0.83 -23.06 11.31
CA ALA A 200 -1.17 -23.49 12.67
C ALA A 200 -2.47 -24.32 12.72
N LEU A 201 -3.39 -24.11 11.77
CA LEU A 201 -4.59 -24.95 11.58
C LEU A 201 -4.29 -26.28 10.87
N GLY A 202 -3.04 -26.56 10.52
CA GLY A 202 -2.65 -27.76 9.76
C GLY A 202 -2.97 -27.70 8.27
N ILE A 203 -3.26 -26.49 7.75
CA ILE A 203 -3.53 -26.29 6.32
C ILE A 203 -2.20 -26.02 5.62
N THR A 204 -1.64 -27.07 5.01
CA THR A 204 -0.46 -27.02 4.14
C THR A 204 -0.86 -27.36 2.72
N ASN A 205 -0.46 -26.52 1.76
CA ASN A 205 -0.64 -26.72 0.33
C ASN A 205 0.36 -25.84 -0.42
N THR A 206 0.43 -26.02 -1.75
CA THR A 206 1.40 -25.30 -2.59
C THR A 206 1.36 -23.78 -2.43
N LEU A 207 0.19 -23.17 -2.20
CA LEU A 207 0.09 -21.72 -2.00
C LEU A 207 0.60 -21.29 -0.61
N VAL A 208 0.11 -21.93 0.44
CA VAL A 208 0.49 -21.58 1.82
C VAL A 208 1.97 -21.83 2.05
N ASP A 209 2.48 -22.98 1.60
CA ASP A 209 3.88 -23.36 1.75
C ASP A 209 4.80 -22.47 0.92
N PHE A 210 4.40 -22.09 -0.30
CA PHE A 210 5.16 -21.15 -1.12
C PHE A 210 5.25 -19.77 -0.45
N LEU A 211 4.12 -19.22 0.01
CA LEU A 211 4.12 -17.90 0.65
C LEU A 211 4.94 -17.92 1.94
N ASP A 212 4.81 -18.95 2.77
CA ASP A 212 5.57 -19.11 4.00
C ASP A 212 7.09 -19.24 3.75
N GLN A 213 7.47 -20.08 2.79
CA GLN A 213 8.86 -20.34 2.45
C GLN A 213 9.54 -19.11 1.83
N TYR A 214 8.86 -18.39 0.93
CA TYR A 214 9.52 -17.38 0.09
C TYR A 214 9.19 -15.93 0.45
N LEU A 215 8.03 -15.65 1.05
CA LEU A 215 7.55 -14.27 1.25
C LEU A 215 7.34 -13.89 2.72
N VAL A 216 6.79 -14.78 3.54
CA VAL A 216 6.47 -14.47 4.94
C VAL A 216 7.73 -14.01 5.67
N ASP A 217 7.63 -12.82 6.29
CA ASP A 217 8.71 -12.15 7.01
C ASP A 217 10.00 -11.89 6.18
N SER A 218 9.94 -11.99 4.84
CA SER A 218 11.02 -11.60 3.93
C SER A 218 10.65 -10.31 3.21
N LEU A 219 11.31 -9.23 3.61
CA LEU A 219 11.08 -7.88 3.05
C LEU A 219 12.16 -7.47 2.04
N ASP A 220 13.26 -8.23 1.97
CA ASP A 220 14.43 -7.94 1.14
C ASP A 220 14.57 -8.90 -0.05
N GLY A 221 13.60 -9.81 -0.23
CA GLY A 221 13.58 -10.81 -1.30
C GLY A 221 14.69 -11.87 -1.20
N LYS A 222 15.43 -11.96 -0.08
CA LYS A 222 16.50 -12.96 0.06
C LYS A 222 15.99 -14.38 -0.05
N LYS A 223 14.79 -14.67 0.45
CA LYS A 223 14.22 -16.02 0.40
C LYS A 223 13.91 -16.48 -1.04
N ILE A 224 13.67 -15.56 -1.97
CA ILE A 224 13.36 -15.85 -3.39
C ILE A 224 14.62 -16.20 -4.20
N ARG A 225 15.82 -15.87 -3.71
CA ARG A 225 17.08 -16.01 -4.47
C ARG A 225 17.67 -17.42 -4.55
N HIS A 226 16.94 -18.45 -4.10
CA HIS A 226 17.39 -19.84 -4.05
C HIS A 226 16.52 -20.74 -4.93
#